data_AF-A0A496ZP85-F1
#
_entry.id   AF-A0A496ZP85-F1
#
_cell.length_a   1.000
_cell.length_b   1.000
_cell.length_c   1.000
_cell.angle_alpha   90.00
_cell.angle_beta   90.00
_cell.angle_gamma   90.00
#
_symmetry.space_group_name_H-M   'P 1'
#
loop_
_entity.id
_entity.type
_entity.pdbx_description
1 polymer ?
#
loop_
_entity_poly.entity_id
_entity_poly.type
_entity_poly.pdbx_seq_one_letter_code
_entity_poly.pdbx_strand_id
1 'polypeptide(L)' 'EFAVVRLNVSGEPIPETNIRFALSQNYPNPFNPKTAIRYSIPKDSKVELKVYNIKEQLVKTLINSKQKK' A
#
# COMPACT_ATOMS: atom_id res chain seq x y z
N GLU A 1 8.55 -15.37 -4.82
CA GLU A 1 7.91 -16.00 -3.66
C GLU A 1 8.99 -16.29 -2.64
N PHE A 2 9.13 -15.43 -1.62
CA PHE A 2 10.01 -15.67 -0.48
C PHE A 2 9.28 -15.16 0.76
N ALA A 3 8.78 -16.09 1.58
CA ALA A 3 8.20 -15.76 2.88
C ALA A 3 9.35 -15.43 3.84
N VAL A 4 9.55 -14.14 4.12
CA VAL A 4 10.48 -13.71 5.17
C VAL A 4 9.76 -13.87 6.51
N VAL A 5 10.08 -14.94 7.23
CA VAL A 5 9.68 -15.07 8.64
C VAL A 5 10.46 -14.01 9.40
N ARG A 6 9.76 -12.95 9.80
CA ARG A 6 10.30 -12.02 10.78
C ARG A 6 10.00 -12.61 12.16
N LEU A 7 10.94 -12.46 13.09
CA LEU A 7 10.77 -12.85 14.49
C LEU A 7 10.67 -11.57 15.33
N ASN A 8 9.93 -11.61 16.43
CA ASN A 8 10.07 -10.56 17.46
C ASN A 8 11.33 -10.83 18.31
N VAL A 9 11.73 -9.87 19.14
CA VAL A 9 12.89 -9.97 20.04
C VAL A 9 12.78 -11.11 21.08
N SER A 10 11.60 -11.71 21.27
CA SER A 10 11.40 -12.89 22.13
C SER A 10 11.42 -14.22 21.38
N GLY A 11 11.76 -14.23 20.09
CA GLY A 11 11.87 -15.46 19.29
C GLY A 11 10.52 -16.09 18.92
N GLU A 12 9.40 -15.42 19.20
CA GLU A 12 8.10 -15.86 18.73
C GLU A 12 7.92 -15.46 17.26
N PRO A 13 7.30 -16.34 16.44
CA PRO A 13 6.90 -15.95 15.09
C PRO A 13 5.97 -14.75 15.21
N ILE A 14 6.31 -13.61 14.58
CA ILE A 14 5.33 -12.53 14.54
C ILE A 14 4.10 -13.08 13.80
N PRO A 15 2.90 -12.96 14.39
CA PRO A 15 1.68 -13.34 13.70
C PRO A 15 1.64 -12.65 12.33
N GLU A 16 1.39 -13.42 11.25
CA GLU A 16 1.17 -12.90 9.89
C GLU A 16 0.10 -11.78 9.84
N THR A 17 -0.70 -11.69 10.90
CA THR A 17 -1.67 -10.65 11.25
C THR A 17 -1.16 -9.20 11.18
N ASN A 18 0.16 -8.94 11.16
CA ASN A 18 0.64 -7.55 11.11
C ASN A 18 0.73 -6.94 9.70
N ILE A 19 0.35 -7.67 8.63
CA ILE A 19 0.18 -7.06 7.32
C ILE A 19 -1.19 -6.40 7.30
N ARG A 20 -1.23 -5.07 7.43
CA ARG A 20 -2.45 -4.26 7.39
C ARG A 20 -2.61 -3.58 6.02
N PHE A 21 -3.78 -3.00 5.81
CA PHE A 21 -3.90 -1.97 4.78
C PHE A 21 -2.98 -0.81 5.16
N ALA A 22 -2.04 -0.47 4.29
CA ALA A 22 -1.16 0.67 4.48
C ALA A 22 -0.91 1.37 3.15
N LEU A 23 -0.77 2.69 3.21
CA LEU A 23 -0.36 3.54 2.10
C LEU A 23 0.97 4.18 2.47
N SER A 24 2.00 3.92 1.67
CA SER A 24 3.30 4.56 1.83
C SER A 24 3.26 5.98 1.26
N GLN A 25 4.15 6.83 1.76
CA GLN A 25 4.38 8.14 1.17
C GLN A 25 4.72 8.02 -0.31
N ASN A 26 4.14 8.92 -1.11
CA ASN A 26 4.43 8.97 -2.53
C ASN A 26 5.86 9.48 -2.75
N TYR A 27 6.68 8.73 -3.48
CA TYR A 27 8.08 9.06 -3.68
C TYR A 27 8.55 8.74 -5.11
N PRO A 28 9.34 9.63 -5.74
CA PRO A 28 9.80 10.92 -5.22
C PRO A 28 8.74 12.02 -5.35
N ASN A 29 8.64 12.89 -4.34
CA ASN A 29 7.83 14.10 -4.26
C ASN A 29 8.48 14.97 -3.16
N PRO A 30 8.85 16.27 -3.34
CA PRO A 30 8.35 17.28 -4.32
C PRO A 30 9.09 17.40 -5.67
N PHE A 31 8.41 17.99 -6.67
CA PHE A 31 8.90 18.40 -8.01
C PHE A 31 9.41 17.32 -8.99
N ASN A 32 8.87 16.10 -8.92
CA ASN A 32 9.11 15.09 -9.95
C ASN A 32 7.87 14.87 -10.84
N PRO A 33 8.01 14.82 -12.19
CA PRO A 33 6.89 14.54 -13.10
C PRO A 33 6.34 13.11 -12.98
N LYS A 34 7.05 12.24 -12.24
CA LYS A 34 6.63 10.88 -11.91
C LYS A 34 6.90 10.62 -10.42
N THR A 35 5.92 10.02 -9.75
CA THR A 35 6.02 9.58 -8.36
C THR A 35 5.43 8.17 -8.25
N ALA A 36 5.94 7.35 -7.33
CA ALA A 36 5.41 6.02 -7.06
C ALA A 36 4.60 6.04 -5.76
N ILE A 37 3.41 5.43 -5.80
CA ILE A 37 2.55 5.24 -4.63
C ILE A 37 2.56 3.75 -4.31
N ARG A 38 3.15 3.39 -3.17
CA ARG A 38 3.19 2.00 -2.68
C ARG A 38 2.10 1.80 -1.65
N TYR A 39 1.43 0.65 -1.70
CA TYR A 39 0.41 0.27 -0.73
C TYR A 39 0.51 -1.24 -0.45
N SER A 40 0.00 -1.67 0.70
CA SER A 40 -0.10 -3.08 1.08
C SER A 40 -1.55 -3.47 1.31
N ILE A 41 -1.88 -4.72 0.95
CA ILE A 41 -3.16 -5.35 1.28
C ILE A 41 -2.93 -6.57 2.18
N PRO A 42 -3.77 -6.79 3.21
CA PRO A 42 -3.64 -7.92 4.12
C PRO A 42 -3.98 -9.26 3.46
N LYS A 43 -4.79 -9.24 2.40
CA LYS A 43 -5.32 -10.37 1.63
C LYS A 43 -5.86 -9.88 0.28
N ASP A 44 -6.12 -10.81 -0.64
CA ASP A 44 -6.81 -10.54 -1.90
C ASP A 44 -8.07 -9.70 -1.68
N SER A 45 -8.09 -8.50 -2.28
CA SER A 45 -9.12 -7.49 -2.03
C SER A 45 -9.41 -6.69 -3.29
N LYS A 46 -10.63 -6.15 -3.41
CA LYS A 46 -10.91 -5.07 -4.38
C LYS A 46 -10.27 -3.79 -3.84
N VAL A 47 -9.40 -3.17 -4.63
CA VAL A 47 -8.70 -1.93 -4.26
C VAL A 47 -9.13 -0.81 -5.20
N GLU A 48 -9.44 0.35 -4.61
CA GLU A 48 -9.65 1.59 -5.33
C GLU A 48 -8.63 2.63 -4.85
N LEU A 49 -7.74 3.07 -5.75
CA LEU A 49 -6.77 4.12 -5.47
C LEU A 49 -7.16 5.37 -6.27
N LYS A 50 -7.63 6.40 -5.57
CA LYS A 50 -8.14 7.65 -6.15
C LYS A 50 -7.27 8.83 -5.70
N VAL A 51 -6.99 9.73 -6.63
CA VAL A 51 -6.23 10.96 -6.41
C VAL A 51 -7.21 12.12 -6.40
N TYR A 52 -7.23 12.87 -5.31
CA TYR A 52 -8.05 14.06 -5.13
C TYR A 52 -7.17 15.31 -5.07
N ASN A 53 -7.71 16.44 -5.49
CA ASN A 53 -7.08 17.74 -5.23
C ASN A 53 -7.52 18.31 -3.88
N ILE A 54 -6.97 19.45 -3.48
CA ILE A 54 -7.28 20.12 -2.21
C ILE A 54 -8.73 20.62 -2.11
N LYS A 55 -9.47 20.64 -3.22
CA LYS A 55 -10.90 20.98 -3.28
C LYS A 55 -11.77 19.72 -3.23
N GLU A 56 -11.21 18.58 -2.84
CA GLU A 56 -11.86 17.27 -2.78
C GLU A 56 -12.39 16.76 -4.13
N GLN A 57 -11.90 17.31 -5.24
CA GLN A 57 -12.31 16.88 -6.57
C GLN A 57 -11.46 15.70 -7.02
N LEU A 58 -12.10 14.66 -7.58
CA LEU A 58 -11.41 13.51 -8.14
C LEU A 58 -10.62 13.93 -9.39
N VAL A 59 -9.30 13.82 -9.32
CA VAL A 59 -8.39 14.10 -10.44
C VAL A 59 -8.19 12.85 -11.29
N LYS A 60 -7.99 11.70 -10.63
CA LYS A 60 -7.70 10.44 -11.32
C LYS A 60 -7.99 9.22 -10.46
N THR A 61 -8.50 8.17 -11.07
CA THR A 61 -8.50 6.81 -10.49
C THR A 61 -7.29 6.06 -11.05
N LEU A 62 -6.38 5.64 -10.18
CA LEU A 62 -5.17 4.89 -10.55
C LEU A 62 -5.42 3.39 -10.57
N ILE A 63 -6.21 2.89 -9.63
CA ILE A 63 -6.58 1.47 -9.50
C ILE A 63 -8.06 1.38 -9.19
N ASN A 64 -8.76 0.43 -9.83
CA ASN A 64 -10.12 0.02 -9.50
C ASN A 64 -10.30 -1.43 -9.93
N SER A 65 -9.65 -2.35 -9.23
CA SER A 65 -9.64 -3.77 -9.60
C SER A 65 -9.31 -4.67 -8.42
N LYS A 66 -9.52 -5.97 -8.60
CA LYS A 66 -9.10 -6.99 -7.63
C LYS A 66 -7.57 -7.11 -7.65
N GLN A 67 -6.95 -6.90 -6.51
CA GLN A 67 -5.52 -7.03 -6.30
C GLN A 67 -5.24 -8.30 -5.49
N LYS A 68 -4.17 -9.00 -5.85
CA LYS A 68 -3.69 -10.17 -5.12
C LYS A 68 -2.57 -9.75 -4.17
N LYS A 69 -2.52 -10.37 -3.00
CA LYS A 69 -1.45 -10.13 -2.02
C LYS A 69 -0.11 -10.67 -2.53
#